data_AF-A0A5E8CLC1-F1
#
_entry.id   AF-A0A5E8CLC1-F1
#
_cell.length_a   1.000
_cell.length_b   1.000
_cell.length_c   1.000
_cell.angle_alpha   90.00
_cell.angle_beta   90.00
_cell.angle_gamma   90.00
#
_symmetry.space_group_name_H-M   'P 1'
#
loop_
_entity.id
_entity.type
_entity.pdbx_description
1 polymer ?
#
loop_
_entity_poly.entity_id
_entity_poly.type
_entity_poly.pdbx_seq_one_letter_code
_entity_poly.pdbx_strand_id
1 'polypeptide(L)'
;MLFNHPCKIPILLAYCMLTYCFACTYYLIVTRSYGTPFRDSLTPEQAVIKRASVLKRKKAFINGILIGLILLVVFKPFLNK
;
A
#
# COMPACT_ATOMS: atom_id res chain seq x y z
N MET A 1 -19.99 13.44 -28.09
CA MET A 1 -18.61 13.94 -28.18
C MET A 1 -17.68 12.94 -27.54
N LEU A 2 -16.97 12.15 -28.34
CA LEU A 2 -15.91 11.26 -27.87
C LEU A 2 -14.61 12.10 -27.80
N PHE A 3 -14.19 12.46 -26.59
CA PHE A 3 -12.91 13.13 -26.37
C PHE A 3 -11.76 12.14 -26.61
N ASN A 4 -11.26 12.08 -27.85
CA ASN A 4 -10.00 11.41 -28.22
C ASN A 4 -8.83 12.41 -28.14
N HIS A 5 -8.47 12.84 -26.93
CA HIS A 5 -7.13 13.38 -26.71
C HIS A 5 -6.19 12.22 -26.37
N PRO A 6 -4.99 12.13 -26.95
CA PRO A 6 -3.98 11.17 -26.49
C PRO A 6 -3.61 11.53 -25.06
N CYS A 7 -4.21 10.84 -24.08
CA CYS A 7 -3.97 11.07 -22.67
C CYS A 7 -2.55 10.58 -22.35
N LYS A 8 -1.57 11.48 -22.44
CA LYS A 8 -0.21 11.24 -21.97
C LYS A 8 -0.23 11.27 -20.44
N ILE A 9 -0.48 10.11 -19.83
CA ILE A 9 -0.36 9.98 -18.38
C ILE A 9 1.09 10.31 -18.01
N PRO A 10 1.34 11.24 -17.08
CA PRO A 10 2.70 11.51 -16.63
C PRO A 10 3.29 10.23 -16.02
N ILE A 11 4.47 9.84 -16.50
CA ILE A 11 5.16 8.59 -16.12
C ILE A 11 5.30 8.49 -14.59
N LEU A 12 5.58 9.61 -13.92
CA LEU A 12 5.63 9.69 -12.46
C LEU A 12 4.34 9.22 -11.79
N LEU A 13 3.18 9.63 -12.31
CA LEU A 13 1.88 9.27 -11.75
C LEU A 13 1.59 7.78 -11.95
N ALA A 14 2.01 7.20 -13.09
CA ALA A 14 1.92 5.77 -13.33
C ALA A 14 2.79 4.96 -12.34
N TYR A 15 4.01 5.42 -12.04
CA TYR A 15 4.87 4.81 -11.01
C TYR A 15 4.26 4.91 -9.61
N CYS A 16 3.70 6.07 -9.24
CA CYS A 16 3.02 6.25 -7.95
C CYS A 16 1.81 5.31 -7.79
N MET A 17 0.97 5.21 -8.83
CA MET A 17 -0.19 4.32 -8.83
C MET A 17 0.22 2.85 -8.72
N LEU A 18 1.24 2.43 -9.49
CA LEU A 18 1.72 1.05 -9.44
C LEU A 18 2.30 0.71 -8.07
N THR A 19 3.10 1.61 -7.48
CA THR A 19 3.63 1.46 -6.11
C THR A 19 2.50 1.32 -5.09
N TYR A 20 1.46 2.16 -5.22
CA TYR A 20 0.31 2.13 -4.33
C TYR A 20 -0.46 0.80 -4.42
N CYS A 21 -0.74 0.32 -5.64
CA CYS A 21 -1.38 -0.97 -5.86
C CYS A 21 -0.59 -2.14 -5.26
N PHE A 22 0.74 -2.14 -5.43
CA PHE A 22 1.61 -3.14 -4.81
C PHE A 22 1.58 -3.08 -3.29
N ALA A 23 1.69 -1.88 -2.71
CA ALA A 23 1.65 -1.68 -1.27
C ALA A 23 0.31 -2.15 -0.67
N CYS A 24 -0.81 -1.84 -1.32
CA CYS A 24 -2.14 -2.31 -0.92
C CYS A 24 -2.27 -3.84 -1.00
N THR A 25 -1.80 -4.44 -2.10
CA THR A 25 -1.83 -5.90 -2.28
C THR A 25 -1.00 -6.61 -1.20
N TYR A 26 0.23 -6.15 -0.99
CA TYR A 26 1.10 -6.66 0.07
C TYR A 26 0.48 -6.50 1.46
N TYR A 27 -0.08 -5.32 1.73
CA TYR A 27 -0.76 -5.03 2.99
C TYR A 27 -1.91 -6.01 3.24
N LEU A 28 -2.77 -6.27 2.25
CA LEU A 28 -3.88 -7.21 2.39
C LEU A 28 -3.41 -8.64 2.66
N ILE A 29 -2.37 -9.10 1.97
CA ILE A 29 -1.79 -10.44 2.17
C ILE A 29 -1.25 -10.58 3.60
N VAL A 30 -0.44 -9.62 4.06
CA VAL A 30 0.20 -9.69 5.38
C VAL A 30 -0.82 -9.51 6.51
N THR A 31 -1.71 -8.52 6.38
CA THR A 31 -2.70 -8.22 7.43
C THR A 31 -3.83 -9.22 7.52
N ARG A 32 -4.02 -10.11 6.55
CA ARG A 32 -4.97 -11.24 6.63
C ARG A 32 -4.76 -12.10 7.87
N SER A 33 -3.51 -12.21 8.33
CA SER A 33 -3.14 -12.97 9.54
C SER A 33 -3.27 -12.19 10.86
N TYR A 34 -3.55 -10.88 10.82
CA TYR A 34 -3.46 -10.01 11.99
C TYR A 34 -4.75 -9.94 12.83
N GLY A 35 -5.81 -10.65 12.43
CA GLY A 35 -7.11 -10.63 13.10
C GLY A 35 -7.90 -9.32 12.90
N THR A 36 -9.17 -9.34 13.28
CA THR A 36 -10.06 -8.18 13.17
C THR A 36 -9.69 -7.11 14.19
N PRO A 37 -9.70 -5.81 13.82
CA PRO A 37 -9.58 -4.75 14.81
C PRO A 37 -10.70 -4.88 15.85
N PHE A 38 -10.37 -4.82 17.14
CA PHE A 38 -11.36 -4.70 18.22
C PHE A 38 -12.19 -3.44 17.95
N ARG A 39 -13.46 -3.65 17.57
CA ARG A 39 -14.31 -2.55 17.11
C ARG A 39 -14.97 -1.79 18.24
N ASP A 40 -15.33 -2.40 19.36
CA ASP A 40 -16.07 -1.68 20.42
C ASP A 40 -15.74 -2.24 21.81
N SER A 41 -15.59 -1.33 22.79
CA SER A 41 -15.03 -1.51 24.13
C SER A 41 -13.50 -1.64 24.17
N LEU A 42 -12.82 -0.52 24.48
CA LEU A 42 -11.40 -0.50 24.80
C LEU A 42 -11.26 -0.20 26.30
N THR A 43 -11.01 -1.24 27.10
CA THR A 43 -10.39 -1.07 28.42
C THR A 43 -8.99 -0.45 28.25
N PRO A 44 -8.42 0.19 29.29
CA PRO A 44 -7.07 0.77 29.21
C PRO A 44 -6.00 -0.23 28.70
N GLU A 45 -6.15 -1.52 29.01
CA GLU A 45 -5.26 -2.58 28.51
C GLU A 45 -5.45 -2.84 27.00
N GLN A 46 -6.70 -2.85 26.53
CA GLN A 46 -7.00 -3.03 25.11
C GLN A 46 -6.53 -1.82 24.26
N ALA A 47 -6.44 -0.62 24.85
CA ALA A 47 -5.85 0.54 24.19
C ALA A 47 -4.37 0.35 23.87
N VAL A 48 -3.60 -0.32 24.75
CA VAL A 48 -2.20 -0.67 24.51
C VAL A 48 -2.09 -1.67 23.36
N ILE A 49 -2.94 -2.70 23.36
CA ILE A 49 -2.99 -3.72 22.29
C ILE A 49 -3.36 -3.11 20.94
N LYS A 50 -4.32 -2.18 20.91
CA LYS A 50 -4.70 -1.43 19.70
C LYS A 50 -3.53 -0.62 19.15
N ARG A 51 -2.81 0.11 20.00
CA ARG A 51 -1.61 0.88 19.59
C ARG A 51 -0.55 -0.02 18.97
N ALA A 52 -0.28 -1.18 19.58
CA ALA A 52 0.65 -2.17 19.04
C ALA A 52 0.19 -2.70 17.66
N SER A 53 -1.11 -2.98 17.50
CA SER A 53 -1.70 -3.45 16.24
C SER A 53 -1.60 -2.39 15.13
N VAL A 54 -1.86 -1.12 15.44
CA VAL A 54 -1.69 0.00 14.50
C VAL A 54 -0.25 0.12 14.03
N LEU A 55 0.72 0.03 14.96
CA LEU A 55 2.14 0.06 14.60
C LEU A 55 2.51 -1.13 13.69
N LYS A 56 2.00 -2.33 13.97
CA LYS A 56 2.24 -3.52 13.15
C LYS A 56 1.71 -3.36 11.72
N ARG A 57 0.49 -2.83 11.57
CA ARG A 57 -0.15 -2.55 10.27
C ARG A 57 0.57 -1.44 9.50
N LYS A 58 1.01 -0.38 10.19
CA LYS A 58 1.84 0.70 9.60
C LYS A 58 3.16 0.14 9.07
N LYS A 59 3.86 -0.68 9.85
CA LYS A 59 5.10 -1.34 9.42
C LYS A 59 4.89 -2.22 8.19
N ALA A 60 3.81 -3.00 8.17
CA ALA A 60 3.48 -3.84 7.01
C ALA A 60 3.23 -2.99 5.74
N PHE A 61 2.50 -1.88 5.84
CA PHE A 61 2.25 -0.99 4.70
C PHE A 61 3.55 -0.35 4.18
N ILE A 62 4.41 0.15 5.08
CA ILE A 62 5.71 0.73 4.72
C ILE A 62 6.61 -0.31 4.06
N ASN A 63 6.63 -1.55 4.56
CA ASN A 63 7.40 -2.63 3.94
C ASN A 63 6.89 -2.93 2.52
N GLY A 64 5.56 -2.92 2.32
CA GLY A 64 4.95 -3.05 0.99
C GLY A 64 5.37 -1.95 0.02
N ILE A 65 5.44 -0.70 0.48
CA ILE A 65 5.96 0.42 -0.34
C ILE A 65 7.43 0.20 -0.69
N LEU A 66 8.28 -0.17 0.28
CA LEU A 66 9.71 -0.40 0.03
C LEU A 66 9.93 -1.52 -1.00
N ILE A 67 9.25 -2.66 -0.84
CA ILE A 67 9.32 -3.76 -1.79
C ILE A 67 8.81 -3.31 -3.17
N GLY A 68 7.69 -2.58 -3.23
CA GLY A 68 7.15 -2.04 -4.46
C GLY A 68 8.13 -1.11 -5.19
N LEU A 69 8.78 -0.20 -4.46
CA LEU A 69 9.80 0.70 -5.03
C LEU A 69 11.02 -0.06 -5.54
N ILE A 70 11.51 -1.06 -4.80
CA ILE A 70 12.63 -1.91 -5.24
C ILE A 70 12.29 -2.61 -6.57
N LEU A 71 11.10 -3.21 -6.66
CA LEU A 71 10.64 -3.87 -7.89
C LEU A 71 10.56 -2.88 -9.06
N LEU A 72 10.05 -1.67 -8.84
CA LEU A 72 9.95 -0.66 -9.89
C LEU A 72 11.32 -0.19 -10.39
N VAL A 73 12.32 -0.07 -9.51
CA VAL A 73 13.69 0.31 -9.90
C VAL A 73 14.38 -0.80 -10.70
N VAL A 74 14.11 -2.07 -10.39
CA VAL A 74 14.69 -3.23 -11.10
C VAL A 74 14.04 -3.42 -12.46
N PHE A 75 12.70 -3.44 -12.52
CA PHE A 75 11.98 -3.75 -13.76
C PHE A 75 11.78 -2.54 -14.68
N LYS A 76 11.83 -1.31 -14.15
CA LYS A 76 11.60 -0.04 -14.87
C LYS A 76 10.50 -0.12 -15.94
N PRO A 77 9.28 -0.55 -15.59
CA PRO A 77 8.25 -0.95 -16.54
C PRO A 77 7.81 0.15 -17.52
N PHE A 78 8.02 1.42 -17.18
CA PHE A 78 7.59 2.56 -17.99
C PHE A 78 8.74 3.33 -18.63
N LEU A 79 10.00 2.90 -18.44
CA LEU A 79 11.16 3.55 -19.07
C LEU A 79 11.43 3.02 -20.49
N ASN A 80 10.92 1.82 -20.82
CA ASN A 80 11.16 1.12 -22.09
C ASN A 80 10.03 1.29 -23.13
N LYS A 81 9.37 2.46 -23.14
CA LYS A 81 8.37 2.83 -24.16
C LYS A 81 8.83 4.03 -24.97
#